data_AF-A0AAE1BWL2-F1
#
_entry.id   AF-A0AAE1BWL2-F1
#
_cell.length_a   1.000
_cell.length_b   1.000
_cell.length_c   1.000
_cell.angle_alpha   90.00
_cell.angle_beta   90.00
_cell.angle_gamma   90.00
#
_symmetry.space_group_name_H-M   'P 1'
#
loop_
_entity.id
_entity.type
_entity.pdbx_description
1 polymer ?
#
loop_
_entity_poly.entity_id
_entity_poly.type
_entity_poly.pdbx_seq_one_letter_code
_entity_poly.pdbx_strand_id
1 'polypeptide(L)'
;MCRQLCSGGGGGRVRVRGSERVRGSVDTITSHTDCRPCSTLTVPPPQDPTPSSAQGNEDVIERKRNKSRLTPWHYNKEHYQPPEPLTEDEEVMQCLRNQRYRLGRYGSASGINLTKAWPSKEELALAREWEKVSYPHSIHQMIDITKKQRDDEQMAIKQR
;
A
#
# COMPACT_ATOMS: atom_id res chain seq x y z
N MET A 1 -52.08 15.03 4.41
CA MET A 1 -52.03 15.09 2.93
C MET A 1 -50.55 15.09 2.56
N CYS A 2 -49.95 14.19 1.77
CA CYS A 2 -50.39 13.03 1.02
C CYS A 2 -49.22 12.02 0.98
N ARG A 3 -49.54 10.72 1.02
CA ARG A 3 -48.66 9.57 0.79
C ARG A 3 -48.59 9.29 -0.71
N GLN A 4 -47.45 8.84 -1.24
CA GLN A 4 -47.37 7.91 -2.38
C GLN A 4 -45.92 7.37 -2.40
N LEU A 5 -45.56 6.11 -2.11
CA LEU A 5 -46.02 4.79 -2.57
C LEU A 5 -46.06 4.64 -4.09
N CYS A 6 -45.02 4.01 -4.64
CA CYS A 6 -45.11 3.20 -5.85
C CYS A 6 -44.38 1.87 -5.61
N SER A 7 -45.20 0.83 -5.45
CA SER A 7 -44.82 -0.58 -5.43
C SER A 7 -45.14 -1.22 -6.79
N GLY A 8 -44.42 -2.30 -7.10
CA GLY A 8 -44.84 -3.34 -8.07
C GLY A 8 -44.10 -3.26 -9.41
N GLY A 9 -43.62 -4.35 -10.00
CA GLY A 9 -43.76 -5.77 -9.70
C GLY A 9 -43.64 -6.59 -10.99
N GLY A 10 -43.07 -7.80 -10.90
CA GLY A 10 -43.09 -8.85 -11.95
C GLY A 10 -41.94 -8.74 -12.96
N GLY A 11 -41.21 -9.78 -13.35
CA GLY A 11 -41.36 -11.22 -13.15
C GLY A 11 -40.81 -11.93 -14.39
N GLY A 12 -40.02 -13.00 -14.20
CA GLY A 12 -40.00 -14.11 -15.16
C GLY A 12 -38.71 -14.42 -15.93
N ARG A 13 -38.17 -15.60 -15.56
CA ARG A 13 -37.61 -16.68 -16.42
C ARG A 13 -36.20 -16.56 -17.01
N VAL A 14 -35.29 -17.25 -16.31
CA VAL A 14 -34.53 -18.45 -16.76
C VAL A 14 -34.27 -18.60 -18.26
N ARG A 15 -32.98 -18.67 -18.65
CA ARG A 15 -32.50 -19.66 -19.62
C ARG A 15 -31.09 -20.15 -19.26
N VAL A 16 -31.03 -21.44 -18.94
CA VAL A 16 -29.84 -22.31 -19.02
C VAL A 16 -29.62 -22.67 -20.49
N ARG A 17 -28.42 -22.43 -21.03
CA ARG A 17 -27.83 -23.13 -22.20
C ARG A 17 -26.31 -23.01 -22.01
N GLY A 18 -25.57 -24.08 -21.75
CA GLY A 18 -25.43 -25.26 -22.61
C GLY A 18 -24.09 -25.13 -23.31
N SER A 19 -23.03 -25.67 -22.71
CA SER A 19 -21.68 -25.72 -23.29
C SER A 19 -21.65 -26.82 -24.35
N GLU A 20 -21.89 -26.46 -25.60
CA GLU A 20 -21.81 -27.40 -26.72
C GLU A 20 -20.42 -27.32 -27.36
N ARG A 21 -19.68 -28.41 -27.15
CA ARG A 21 -18.35 -28.68 -27.68
C ARG A 21 -18.51 -29.13 -29.13
N VAL A 22 -18.32 -28.24 -30.10
CA VAL A 22 -18.22 -28.63 -31.53
C VAL A 22 -16.75 -28.82 -31.88
N ARG A 23 -16.41 -30.06 -32.26
CA ARG A 23 -15.15 -30.40 -32.94
C ARG A 23 -15.34 -30.25 -34.44
N GLY A 24 -14.32 -29.71 -35.11
CA GLY A 24 -13.98 -30.03 -36.49
C GLY A 24 -14.16 -28.92 -37.52
N SER A 25 -13.05 -28.37 -38.01
CA SER A 25 -12.67 -28.51 -39.43
C SER A 25 -11.18 -28.24 -39.56
N VAL A 26 -10.51 -29.14 -40.28
CA VAL A 26 -9.08 -29.09 -40.58
C VAL A 26 -8.98 -28.46 -41.96
N ASP A 27 -8.55 -27.21 -42.07
CA ASP A 27 -8.29 -26.62 -43.38
C ASP A 27 -7.06 -25.70 -43.34
N THR A 28 -6.08 -26.11 -44.13
CA THR A 28 -5.05 -25.33 -44.82
C THR A 28 -4.01 -24.57 -44.01
N ILE A 29 -2.87 -25.25 -43.81
CA ILE A 29 -1.54 -24.63 -43.71
C ILE A 29 -1.33 -23.76 -44.95
N THR A 30 -1.48 -22.44 -44.79
CA THR A 30 -1.08 -21.47 -45.80
C THR A 30 0.30 -20.94 -45.39
N SER A 31 1.26 -21.16 -46.27
CA SER A 31 2.67 -20.75 -46.28
C SER A 31 3.03 -19.54 -45.40
N HIS A 32 3.84 -19.82 -44.39
CA HIS A 32 4.60 -18.84 -43.62
C HIS A 32 5.84 -18.38 -44.41
N THR A 33 5.64 -17.48 -45.36
CA THR A 33 6.68 -16.63 -45.97
C THR A 33 6.01 -15.27 -46.11
N ASP A 34 6.21 -14.34 -45.18
CA ASP A 34 7.36 -13.42 -45.24
C ASP A 34 7.74 -12.93 -43.85
N CYS A 35 8.88 -13.41 -43.34
CA CYS A 35 9.61 -12.69 -42.31
C CYS A 35 10.17 -11.42 -42.97
N ARG A 36 9.61 -10.24 -42.63
CA ARG A 36 10.30 -8.98 -42.90
C ARG A 36 11.72 -9.08 -42.34
N PRO A 37 12.78 -8.78 -43.11
CA PRO A 37 14.12 -8.76 -42.56
C PRO A 37 14.13 -7.77 -41.40
N CYS A 38 14.54 -8.25 -40.23
CA CYS A 38 14.85 -7.42 -39.08
C CYS A 38 15.92 -6.43 -39.54
N SER A 39 15.47 -5.25 -39.97
CA SER A 39 16.36 -4.13 -40.22
C SER A 39 16.99 -3.86 -38.88
N THR A 40 18.27 -4.20 -38.74
CA THR A 40 19.08 -3.85 -37.59
C THR A 40 18.89 -2.37 -37.35
N LEU A 41 18.08 -2.02 -36.35
CA LEU A 41 18.10 -0.70 -35.75
C LEU A 41 19.49 -0.59 -35.14
N THR A 42 20.44 -0.12 -35.95
CA THR A 42 21.69 0.44 -35.48
C THR A 42 21.29 1.55 -34.54
N VAL A 43 21.22 1.25 -33.24
CA VAL A 43 21.15 2.27 -32.20
C VAL A 43 22.37 3.13 -32.45
N PRO A 44 22.22 4.41 -32.83
CA PRO A 44 23.37 5.27 -33.04
C PRO A 44 24.19 5.27 -31.75
N PRO A 45 25.53 5.20 -31.84
CA PRO A 45 26.36 5.28 -30.64
C PRO A 45 25.95 6.53 -29.85
N PRO A 46 25.88 6.45 -28.52
CA PRO A 46 25.49 7.58 -27.69
C PRO A 46 26.35 8.77 -28.09
N GLN A 47 25.72 9.79 -28.69
CA GLN A 47 26.43 11.01 -29.06
C GLN A 47 26.80 11.69 -27.75
N ASP A 48 28.11 11.75 -27.46
CA ASP A 48 28.61 12.54 -26.35
C ASP A 48 28.13 14.00 -26.55
N PRO A 49 27.49 14.62 -25.55
CA PRO A 49 27.02 16.00 -25.68
C PRO A 49 28.23 16.91 -25.92
N THR A 50 28.17 17.69 -27.00
CA THR A 50 29.16 18.72 -27.30
C THR A 50 29.13 19.81 -26.21
N PRO A 51 30.30 20.25 -25.71
CA PRO A 51 30.40 21.10 -24.50
C PRO A 51 30.03 22.55 -24.84
N SER A 52 28.74 22.86 -24.90
CA SER A 52 28.23 24.21 -25.19
C SER A 52 27.75 24.97 -23.93
N SER A 53 27.72 24.34 -22.75
CA SER A 53 27.32 25.00 -21.50
C SER A 53 28.18 24.59 -20.30
N ALA A 54 28.66 25.57 -19.54
CA ALA A 54 29.52 25.36 -18.37
C ALA A 54 28.87 24.47 -17.28
N GLN A 55 27.55 24.57 -17.12
CA GLN A 55 26.77 23.79 -16.14
C GLN A 55 26.73 22.29 -16.50
N GLY A 56 26.57 21.95 -17.78
CA GLY A 56 26.57 20.55 -18.21
C GLY A 56 27.93 19.87 -18.01
N ASN A 57 29.02 20.64 -18.00
CA ASN A 57 30.36 20.12 -17.75
C ASN A 57 30.56 19.76 -16.26
N GLU A 58 30.04 20.57 -15.34
CA GLU A 58 30.15 20.32 -13.90
C GLU A 58 29.37 19.07 -13.49
N ASP A 59 28.13 18.90 -13.95
CA ASP A 59 27.31 17.71 -13.68
C ASP A 59 27.96 16.41 -14.18
N VAL A 60 28.66 16.48 -15.32
CA VAL A 60 29.39 15.33 -15.89
C VAL A 60 30.65 15.05 -15.08
N ILE A 61 31.36 16.08 -14.63
CA ILE A 61 32.54 15.94 -13.77
C ILE A 61 32.14 15.37 -12.40
N GLU A 62 31.03 15.82 -11.81
CA GLU A 62 30.50 15.29 -10.55
C GLU A 62 30.08 13.83 -10.67
N ARG A 63 29.40 13.47 -11.77
CA ARG A 63 29.10 12.07 -12.08
C ARG A 63 30.36 11.22 -12.18
N LYS A 64 31.44 11.73 -12.79
CA LYS A 64 32.74 11.03 -12.86
C LYS A 64 33.45 10.97 -11.51
N ARG A 65 33.25 11.95 -10.61
CA ARG A 65 33.81 11.96 -9.24
C ARG A 65 33.07 11.00 -8.30
N ASN A 66 31.81 10.69 -8.58
CA ASN A 66 31.03 9.76 -7.76
C ASN A 66 31.58 8.32 -7.87
N LYS A 67 32.44 7.95 -6.90
CA LYS A 67 33.04 6.60 -6.80
C LYS A 67 32.01 5.51 -6.49
N SER A 68 30.98 5.85 -5.70
CA SER A 68 29.94 4.90 -5.29
C SER A 68 29.00 4.51 -6.43
N ARG A 69 28.86 5.42 -7.42
CA ARG A 69 27.88 5.32 -8.52
C ARG A 69 26.45 5.08 -8.03
N LEU A 70 26.17 5.38 -6.76
CA LEU A 70 24.86 5.22 -6.16
C LEU A 70 23.90 6.26 -6.72
N THR A 71 22.65 5.85 -6.93
CA THR A 71 21.59 6.82 -7.23
C THR A 71 21.29 7.66 -5.98
N PRO A 72 20.82 8.91 -6.12
CA PRO A 72 20.50 9.78 -4.98
C PRO A 72 19.56 9.10 -3.97
N TRP A 73 18.61 8.33 -4.45
CA TRP A 73 17.69 7.55 -3.62
C TRP A 73 18.40 6.53 -2.72
N HIS A 74 19.31 5.74 -3.29
CA HIS A 74 20.09 4.75 -2.52
C HIS A 74 21.02 5.42 -1.52
N TYR A 75 21.62 6.56 -1.91
CA TYR A 75 22.50 7.34 -1.04
C TYR A 75 21.75 7.86 0.19
N ASN A 76 20.58 8.48 -0.02
CA ASN A 76 19.76 9.01 1.06
C ASN A 76 19.31 7.89 2.03
N LYS A 77 19.02 6.71 1.48
CA LYS A 77 18.66 5.53 2.29
C LYS A 77 19.80 5.06 3.19
N GLU A 78 21.03 5.04 2.69
CA GLU A 78 22.22 4.62 3.44
C GLU A 78 22.64 5.67 4.49
N HIS A 79 22.45 6.94 4.18
CA HIS A 79 22.78 8.06 5.05
C HIS A 79 21.64 8.54 5.96
N TYR A 80 20.53 7.78 6.04
CA TYR A 80 19.35 8.13 6.84
C TYR A 80 18.83 9.55 6.57
N GLN A 81 18.93 10.00 5.32
CA GLN A 81 18.36 11.27 4.90
C GLN A 81 16.93 11.07 4.41
N PRO A 82 16.04 12.04 4.66
CA PRO A 82 14.68 11.95 4.13
C PRO A 82 14.75 11.91 2.59
N PRO A 83 13.86 11.13 1.94
CA PRO A 83 13.74 11.18 0.49
C PRO A 83 13.35 12.59 0.05
N GLU A 84 13.75 12.96 -1.17
CA GLU A 84 13.38 14.22 -1.82
C GLU A 84 11.87 14.46 -1.76
N PRO A 85 11.42 15.73 -1.76
CA PRO A 85 9.99 16.04 -1.74
C PRO A 85 9.31 15.37 -2.93
N LEU A 86 8.36 14.51 -2.58
CA LEU A 86 7.67 13.59 -3.47
C LEU A 86 6.73 14.37 -4.39
N THR A 87 6.56 13.89 -5.63
CA THR A 87 5.60 14.50 -6.57
C THR A 87 4.17 14.25 -6.10
N GLU A 88 3.21 15.04 -6.59
CA GLU A 88 1.79 14.92 -6.20
C GLU A 88 1.21 13.50 -6.41
N ASP A 89 1.78 12.74 -7.35
CA ASP A 89 1.39 11.37 -7.72
C ASP A 89 1.71 10.31 -6.64
N GLU A 90 2.49 10.64 -5.61
CA GLU A 90 2.89 9.70 -4.56
C GLU A 90 1.91 9.72 -3.37
N GLU A 91 0.63 9.50 -3.67
CA GLU A 91 -0.50 9.50 -2.72
C GLU A 91 -0.26 8.62 -1.49
N VAL A 92 0.42 7.48 -1.66
CA VAL A 92 0.77 6.53 -0.58
C VAL A 92 1.70 7.15 0.47
N MET A 93 2.52 8.13 0.08
CA MET A 93 3.40 8.85 0.99
C MET A 93 2.67 9.98 1.73
N GLN A 94 1.52 10.40 1.22
CA GLN A 94 0.66 11.39 1.86
C GLN A 94 -0.24 10.79 2.95
N CYS A 95 -0.41 9.46 3.00
CA CYS A 95 -1.17 8.82 4.08
C CYS A 95 -0.58 9.11 5.48
N LEU A 96 -1.44 9.34 6.48
CA LEU A 96 -1.03 9.63 7.87
C LEU A 96 -0.10 8.56 8.45
N ARG A 97 -0.33 7.29 8.12
CA ARG A 97 0.53 6.16 8.53
C ARG A 97 1.98 6.35 8.07
N ASN A 98 2.18 6.76 6.82
CA ASN A 98 3.50 6.95 6.25
C ASN A 98 4.17 8.20 6.80
N GLN A 99 3.40 9.28 7.01
CA GLN A 99 3.91 10.48 7.66
C GLN A 99 4.42 10.19 9.08
N ARG A 100 3.66 9.42 9.88
CA ARG A 100 4.07 8.98 11.23
C ARG A 100 5.33 8.10 11.17
N TYR A 101 5.43 7.19 10.19
CA TYR A 101 6.62 6.37 9.99
C TYR A 101 7.87 7.20 9.64
N ARG A 102 7.75 8.15 8.70
CA ARG A 102 8.83 9.05 8.30
C ARG A 102 9.29 9.93 9.45
N LEU A 103 8.35 10.44 10.24
CA LEU A 103 8.67 11.20 11.45
C LEU A 103 9.47 10.35 12.45
N GLY A 104 9.10 9.08 12.64
CA GLY A 104 9.86 8.18 13.51
C GLY A 104 11.25 7.85 13.00
N ARG A 105 11.43 7.69 11.67
CA ARG A 105 12.72 7.32 11.06
C ARG A 105 13.68 8.48 10.90
N TYR A 106 13.19 9.64 10.48
CA TYR A 106 14.01 10.80 10.12
C TYR A 106 13.86 11.98 11.08
N GLY A 107 12.92 11.92 12.04
CA GLY A 107 12.69 12.98 13.00
C GLY A 107 12.24 14.29 12.35
N SER A 108 12.74 15.41 12.87
CA SER A 108 12.46 16.76 12.40
C SER A 108 12.97 17.03 10.97
N ALA A 109 13.97 16.29 10.50
CA ALA A 109 14.49 16.42 9.14
C ALA A 109 13.44 16.08 8.06
N SER A 110 12.39 15.33 8.44
CA SER A 110 11.29 14.99 7.53
C SER A 110 10.41 16.18 7.12
N GLY A 111 10.47 17.31 7.83
CA GLY A 111 9.60 18.47 7.57
C GLY A 111 8.12 18.24 7.89
N ILE A 112 7.78 17.15 8.57
CA ILE A 112 6.40 16.79 8.92
C ILE A 112 5.99 17.47 10.24
N ASN A 113 4.79 18.04 10.26
CA ASN A 113 4.21 18.63 11.47
C ASN A 113 4.03 17.57 12.58
N LEU A 114 4.64 17.82 13.74
CA LEU A 114 4.59 16.94 14.92
C LEU A 114 3.16 16.73 15.45
N THR A 115 2.24 17.66 15.22
CA THR A 115 0.84 17.54 15.63
C THR A 115 0.12 16.37 14.98
N LYS A 116 0.51 16.00 13.74
CA LYS A 116 -0.05 14.84 13.02
C LYS A 116 0.40 13.50 13.60
N ALA A 117 1.42 13.50 14.46
CA ALA A 117 1.87 12.30 15.15
C ALA A 117 0.84 11.81 16.18
N TRP A 118 0.12 12.75 16.79
CA TRP A 118 -0.91 12.45 17.79
C TRP A 118 -2.22 12.04 17.11
N PRO A 119 -3.02 11.19 17.78
CA PRO A 119 -4.33 10.81 17.27
C PRO A 119 -5.29 11.99 17.30
N SER A 120 -6.25 11.99 16.38
CA SER A 120 -7.33 12.97 16.38
C SER A 120 -8.31 12.70 17.54
N LYS A 121 -9.15 13.69 17.87
CA LYS A 121 -10.20 13.52 18.89
C LYS A 121 -11.20 12.41 18.52
N GLU A 122 -11.44 12.21 17.22
CA GLU A 122 -12.31 11.16 16.69
C GLU A 122 -11.66 9.79 16.83
N GLU A 123 -10.37 9.67 16.47
CA GLU A 123 -9.59 8.44 16.67
C GLU A 123 -9.55 8.03 18.16
N LEU A 124 -9.41 9.01 19.07
CA LEU A 124 -9.45 8.77 20.51
C LEU A 124 -10.82 8.31 21.02
N ALA A 125 -11.92 8.84 20.46
CA ALA A 125 -13.27 8.39 20.82
C ALA A 125 -13.49 6.94 20.40
N LEU A 126 -13.12 6.59 19.16
CA LEU A 126 -13.21 5.23 18.63
C LEU A 126 -12.35 4.25 19.42
N ALA A 127 -11.12 4.64 19.78
CA ALA A 127 -10.24 3.79 20.59
C ALA A 127 -10.85 3.49 21.97
N ARG A 128 -11.47 4.50 22.62
CA ARG A 128 -12.15 4.32 23.90
C ARG A 128 -13.37 3.42 23.80
N GLU A 129 -14.14 3.51 22.72
CA GLU A 129 -15.27 2.61 22.47
C GLU A 129 -14.78 1.17 22.24
N TRP A 130 -13.73 1.01 21.44
CA TRP A 130 -13.12 -0.29 21.18
C TRP A 130 -12.59 -0.96 22.45
N GLU A 131 -11.93 -0.19 23.32
CA GLU A 131 -11.44 -0.67 24.62
C GLU A 131 -12.60 -1.15 25.51
N LYS A 132 -13.70 -0.39 25.58
CA LYS A 132 -14.89 -0.78 26.36
C LYS A 132 -15.55 -2.06 25.84
N VAL A 133 -15.62 -2.23 24.53
CA VAL A 133 -16.25 -3.41 23.90
C VAL A 133 -15.35 -4.64 24.01
N SER A 134 -14.05 -4.48 23.75
CA SER A 134 -13.09 -5.60 23.72
C SER A 134 -12.69 -6.05 25.13
N TYR A 135 -12.54 -5.09 26.05
CA TYR A 135 -12.05 -5.31 27.41
C TYR A 135 -13.04 -4.75 28.43
N PRO A 136 -14.16 -5.45 28.68
CA PRO A 136 -15.23 -4.94 29.54
C PRO A 136 -14.83 -4.89 31.03
N HIS A 137 -13.86 -5.69 31.46
CA HIS A 137 -13.42 -5.77 32.85
C HIS A 137 -12.09 -5.03 33.06
N SER A 138 -12.00 -4.30 34.17
CA SER A 138 -10.72 -3.76 34.61
C SER A 138 -9.80 -4.88 35.14
N ILE A 139 -8.49 -4.63 35.16
CA ILE A 139 -7.50 -5.58 35.67
C ILE A 139 -7.83 -6.01 37.11
N HIS A 140 -8.29 -5.08 37.95
CA HIS A 140 -8.71 -5.39 39.32
C HIS A 140 -9.92 -6.33 39.36
N GLN A 141 -10.95 -6.08 38.53
CA GLN A 141 -12.12 -6.95 38.43
C GLN A 141 -11.73 -8.34 37.94
N MET A 142 -10.82 -8.44 36.96
CA MET A 142 -10.31 -9.73 36.50
C MET A 142 -9.64 -10.51 37.64
N ILE A 143 -8.80 -9.85 38.44
CA ILE A 143 -8.15 -10.48 39.59
C ILE A 143 -9.19 -11.03 40.57
N ASP A 144 -10.24 -10.27 40.86
CA ASP A 144 -11.29 -10.69 41.79
C ASP A 144 -12.12 -11.85 41.23
N ILE A 145 -12.43 -11.84 39.94
CA ILE A 145 -13.10 -12.95 39.25
C ILE A 145 -12.23 -14.21 39.35
N THR A 146 -10.92 -14.11 39.07
CA THR A 146 -10.02 -15.27 39.14
C THR A 146 -9.87 -15.79 40.57
N LYS A 147 -9.85 -14.92 41.59
CA LYS A 147 -9.83 -15.35 42.99
C LYS A 147 -11.09 -16.14 43.34
N LYS A 148 -12.27 -15.61 42.99
CA LYS A 148 -13.55 -16.29 43.22
C LYS A 148 -13.61 -17.65 42.55
N GLN A 149 -13.20 -17.75 41.28
CA GLN A 149 -13.14 -19.02 40.56
C GLN A 149 -12.25 -20.06 41.28
N ARG A 150 -11.08 -19.64 41.78
CA ARG A 150 -10.19 -20.53 42.55
C ARG A 150 -10.82 -21.00 43.85
N ASP A 151 -11.50 -20.10 44.57
CA ASP A 151 -12.16 -20.43 45.82
C ASP A 151 -13.33 -21.39 45.59
N ASP A 152 -14.11 -21.18 44.52
CA ASP A 152 -15.24 -22.03 44.11
C ASP A 152 -14.76 -23.43 43.71
N GLU A 153 -13.66 -23.54 42.95
CA GLU A 153 -13.02 -24.81 42.59
C GLU A 153 -12.55 -25.57 43.84
N GLN A 154 -11.94 -24.87 44.81
CA GLN A 154 -11.52 -25.49 46.07
C GLN A 154 -12.72 -25.98 46.89
N MET A 155 -13.82 -25.23 46.92
CA MET A 155 -15.04 -25.68 47.59
C MET A 155 -15.64 -26.92 46.90
N ALA A 156 -15.66 -26.95 45.56
CA ALA A 156 -16.14 -28.11 44.80
C ALA A 156 -15.29 -29.36 45.05
N ILE A 157 -13.97 -29.23 45.15
CA ILE A 157 -13.07 -30.35 45.48
C ILE A 157 -13.33 -30.86 46.90
N LYS A 158 -13.57 -29.98 47.88
CA LYS A 158 -13.86 -30.38 49.27
C LYS A 158 -15.18 -31.12 49.44
N GLN A 159 -16.16 -30.85 48.56
CA GLN A 159 -17.48 -31.47 48.61
C GLN A 159 -17.53 -32.82 47.88
N ARG A 160 -16.50 -33.16 47.10
CA ARG A 160 -16.38 -34.41 46.35
C ARG A 160 -15.70 -35.49 47.17
#